data_AF-A0A090MNZ7-F1
#
_entry.id   AF-A0A090MNZ7-F1
#
_cell.length_a   1.000
_cell.length_b   1.000
_cell.length_c   1.000
_cell.angle_alpha   90.00
_cell.angle_beta   90.00
_cell.angle_gamma   90.00
#
_symmetry.space_group_name_H-M   'P 1'
#
loop_
_entity.id
_entity.type
_entity.pdbx_description
1 polymer ?
#
loop_
_entity_poly.entity_id
_entity_poly.type
_entity_poly.pdbx_seq_one_letter_code
_entity_poly.pdbx_strand_id
1 'polypeptide(L)'
;MKTYELAIAVSVFKALDQAHLVPGDADLAKASALALPEHSMSGDLFRENTFIAIRNLRQAIDEGEDDERLNALYAAALAAVCLWGEARS
;
A
#
# COMPACT_ATOMS: atom_id res chain seq x y z
N MET A 1 16.84 8.23 5.79
CA MET A 1 16.09 7.73 4.62
C MET A 1 14.97 6.76 4.99
N LYS A 2 15.18 5.74 5.84
CA LYS A 2 14.19 4.66 6.11
C LYS A 2 12.84 5.11 6.73
N THR A 3 12.82 6.13 7.58
CA THR A 3 11.59 6.61 8.26
C THR A 3 10.64 7.34 7.31
N TYR A 4 11.17 7.97 6.26
CA TYR A 4 10.39 8.72 5.27
C TYR A 4 9.56 7.78 4.38
N GLU A 5 10.11 6.62 4.03
CA GLU A 5 9.44 5.65 3.17
C GLU A 5 8.30 4.92 3.89
N LEU A 6 8.47 4.60 5.17
CA LEU A 6 7.38 4.10 6.00
C LEU A 6 6.25 5.13 6.12
N ALA A 7 6.58 6.42 6.29
CA ALA A 7 5.59 7.49 6.33
C ALA A 7 4.82 7.63 5.01
N ILE A 8 5.50 7.44 3.87
CA ILE A 8 4.84 7.37 2.55
C ILE A 8 3.90 6.17 2.49
N ALA A 9 4.37 4.96 2.83
CA ALA A 9 3.54 3.75 2.77
C ALA A 9 2.28 3.86 3.64
N VAL A 10 2.41 4.40 4.87
CA VAL A 10 1.27 4.68 5.75
C VAL A 10 0.31 5.71 5.14
N SER A 11 0.85 6.77 4.52
CA SER A 11 0.03 7.82 3.90
C SER A 11 -0.74 7.30 2.67
N VAL A 12 -0.08 6.47 1.85
CA VAL A 12 -0.70 5.79 0.72
C VAL A 12 -1.82 4.87 1.20
N PHE A 13 -1.53 4.01 2.19
CA PHE A 13 -2.53 3.10 2.74
C PHE A 13 -3.77 3.84 3.28
N LYS A 14 -3.56 4.95 4.02
CA LYS A 14 -4.67 5.79 4.50
C LYS A 14 -5.48 6.42 3.38
N ALA A 15 -4.85 6.84 2.30
CA ALA A 15 -5.57 7.37 1.13
C ALA A 15 -6.41 6.28 0.44
N LEU A 16 -5.89 5.04 0.34
CA LEU A 16 -6.65 3.90 -0.18
C LEU A 16 -7.85 3.54 0.70
N ASP A 17 -7.67 3.59 2.02
CA ASP A 17 -8.71 3.38 3.03
C ASP A 17 -9.83 4.43 2.91
N GLN A 18 -9.45 5.71 2.78
CA GLN A 18 -10.39 6.83 2.63
C GLN A 18 -11.11 6.85 1.29
N ALA A 19 -10.47 6.37 0.22
CA ALA A 19 -11.10 6.23 -1.10
C ALA A 19 -12.20 5.15 -1.12
N HIS A 20 -12.44 4.46 -0.01
CA HIS A 20 -13.50 3.45 0.16
C HIS A 20 -13.55 2.43 -0.99
N LEU A 21 -12.39 2.12 -1.59
CA LEU A 21 -12.24 1.16 -2.67
C LEU A 21 -13.05 1.50 -3.94
N VAL A 22 -13.38 2.78 -4.17
CA VAL A 22 -14.13 3.22 -5.35
C VAL A 22 -13.19 3.33 -6.56
N PRO A 23 -13.43 2.58 -7.66
CA PRO A 23 -12.60 2.68 -8.86
C PRO A 23 -12.60 4.10 -9.44
N GLY A 24 -11.42 4.61 -9.80
CA GLY A 24 -11.28 5.92 -10.45
C GLY A 24 -11.21 7.13 -9.51
N ASP A 25 -11.14 6.91 -8.19
CA ASP A 25 -10.94 7.99 -7.21
C ASP A 25 -9.61 8.74 -7.43
N ALA A 26 -9.61 10.06 -7.25
CA ALA A 26 -8.43 10.91 -7.46
C ALA A 26 -7.36 10.71 -6.36
N ASP A 27 -7.78 10.41 -5.14
CA ASP A 27 -6.90 10.07 -4.02
C ASP A 27 -6.25 8.71 -4.22
N LEU A 28 -6.95 7.79 -4.90
CA LEU A 28 -6.40 6.55 -5.43
C LEU A 28 -5.21 6.83 -6.37
N ALA A 29 -5.39 7.70 -7.38
CA ALA A 29 -4.34 8.03 -8.35
C ALA A 29 -3.10 8.66 -7.69
N LYS A 30 -3.32 9.51 -6.69
CA LYS A 30 -2.27 10.10 -5.85
C LYS A 30 -1.55 9.05 -4.99
N ALA A 31 -2.29 8.12 -4.41
CA ALA A 31 -1.74 6.97 -3.69
C ALA A 31 -0.86 6.10 -4.61
N SER A 32 -1.28 5.85 -5.85
CA SER A 32 -0.48 5.12 -6.85
C SER A 32 0.83 5.81 -7.22
N ALA A 33 0.81 7.15 -7.38
CA ALA A 33 2.02 7.91 -7.70
C ALA A 33 3.04 7.87 -6.54
N LEU A 34 2.58 7.74 -5.30
CA LEU A 34 3.41 7.65 -4.10
C LEU A 34 3.87 6.22 -3.78
N ALA A 35 3.14 5.20 -4.26
CA ALA A 35 3.46 3.79 -4.02
C ALA A 35 4.57 3.24 -4.91
N LEU A 36 4.93 3.94 -6.00
CA LEU A 36 6.00 3.53 -6.90
C LEU A 36 7.36 3.90 -6.27
N PRO A 37 8.17 2.91 -5.84
CA PRO A 37 9.52 3.19 -5.43
C PRO A 37 10.33 3.44 -6.70
N GLU A 38 10.80 4.68 -6.87
CA GLU A 38 11.84 4.98 -7.85
C GLU A 38 13.10 4.18 -7.48
N HIS A 39 13.38 3.15 -8.27
CA HIS A 39 14.62 2.37 -8.29
C HIS A 39 14.83 1.32 -7.18
N SER A 40 15.09 0.09 -7.62
CA SER A 40 15.85 -0.97 -6.95
C SER A 40 15.57 -1.15 -5.45
N MET A 41 14.39 -1.69 -5.13
CA MET A 41 14.11 -2.24 -3.80
C MET A 41 14.85 -3.57 -3.64
N SER A 42 16.12 -3.53 -3.26
CA SER A 42 16.88 -4.72 -2.89
C SER A 42 17.41 -4.52 -1.48
N GLY A 43 16.92 -5.32 -0.54
CA GLY A 43 17.57 -5.53 0.77
C GLY A 43 16.73 -5.23 2.01
N ASP A 44 15.45 -4.86 1.86
CA ASP A 44 14.53 -4.68 3.00
C ASP A 44 13.22 -5.40 2.74
N LEU A 45 13.15 -6.67 3.16
CA LEU A 45 12.01 -7.56 2.94
C LEU A 45 10.69 -6.97 3.49
N PHE A 46 10.73 -6.26 4.62
CA PHE A 46 9.53 -5.64 5.20
C PHE A 46 9.03 -4.45 4.37
N ARG A 47 9.95 -3.64 3.85
CA ARG A 47 9.66 -2.56 2.88
C ARG A 47 9.06 -3.12 1.60
N GLU A 48 9.72 -4.10 0.99
CA GLU A 48 9.30 -4.72 -0.26
C GLU A 48 7.90 -5.33 -0.15
N ASN A 49 7.67 -6.13 0.90
CA ASN A 49 6.36 -6.75 1.16
C ASN A 49 5.25 -5.70 1.35
N THR A 50 5.55 -4.58 2.02
CA THR A 50 4.59 -3.49 2.22
C THR A 50 4.17 -2.87 0.89
N PHE A 51 5.12 -2.48 0.05
CA PHE A 51 4.82 -1.85 -1.24
C PHE A 51 4.14 -2.84 -2.21
N ILE A 52 4.50 -4.12 -2.18
CA ILE A 52 3.81 -5.16 -2.97
C ILE A 52 2.36 -5.31 -2.52
N ALA A 53 2.09 -5.38 -1.22
CA ALA A 53 0.74 -5.54 -0.70
C ALA A 53 -0.15 -4.34 -1.04
N ILE A 54 0.37 -3.11 -0.89
CA ILE A 54 -0.32 -1.87 -1.27
C ILE A 54 -0.61 -1.84 -2.78
N ARG A 55 0.36 -2.22 -3.63
CA ARG A 55 0.17 -2.29 -5.08
C ARG A 55 -0.91 -3.30 -5.47
N ASN A 56 -0.91 -4.49 -4.86
CA ASN A 56 -1.88 -5.53 -5.15
C ASN A 56 -3.30 -5.10 -4.76
N LEU A 57 -3.46 -4.44 -3.60
CA LEU A 57 -4.74 -3.85 -3.19
C LEU A 57 -5.23 -2.83 -4.23
N ARG A 58 -4.36 -1.92 -4.67
CA ARG A 58 -4.70 -0.93 -5.71
C ARG A 58 -5.17 -1.59 -7.00
N GLN A 59 -4.42 -2.56 -7.50
CA GLN A 59 -4.74 -3.23 -8.75
C GLN A 59 -6.11 -3.92 -8.68
N ALA A 60 -6.41 -4.59 -7.56
CA ALA A 60 -7.70 -5.22 -7.36
C ALA A 60 -8.87 -4.21 -7.33
N ILE A 61 -8.66 -3.02 -6.73
CA ILE A 61 -9.65 -1.93 -6.77
C ILE A 61 -9.88 -1.47 -8.22
N ASP A 62 -8.80 -1.29 -8.99
CA ASP A 62 -8.90 -0.84 -10.38
C ASP A 62 -9.56 -1.86 -11.30
N GLU A 63 -9.36 -3.14 -11.03
CA GLU A 63 -9.96 -4.25 -11.73
C GLU A 63 -11.44 -4.47 -11.34
N GLY A 64 -11.92 -3.80 -10.29
CA GLY A 64 -13.27 -3.95 -9.77
C GLY A 64 -13.51 -5.34 -9.16
N GLU A 65 -12.48 -5.91 -8.52
CA GLU A 65 -12.57 -7.17 -7.78
C GLU A 65 -13.64 -7.09 -6.67
N ASP A 66 -14.15 -8.24 -6.25
CA ASP A 66 -15.22 -8.29 -5.25
C ASP A 66 -14.77 -7.87 -3.84
N ASP A 67 -15.75 -7.52 -3.00
CA ASP A 67 -15.53 -7.03 -1.65
C ASP A 67 -14.74 -8.02 -0.76
N GLU A 68 -14.89 -9.33 -0.95
CA GLU A 68 -14.14 -10.33 -0.16
C GLU A 68 -12.65 -10.27 -0.51
N ARG A 69 -12.35 -10.23 -1.81
CA ARG A 69 -10.99 -10.11 -2.32
C ARG A 69 -10.34 -8.80 -1.88
N LEU A 70 -11.08 -7.69 -1.94
CA LEU A 70 -10.60 -6.37 -1.51
C LEU A 70 -10.31 -6.33 -0.01
N ASN A 71 -11.21 -6.86 0.82
CA ASN A 71 -11.01 -6.92 2.27
C ASN A 71 -9.78 -7.76 2.65
N ALA A 72 -9.55 -8.88 1.96
CA ALA A 72 -8.37 -9.71 2.21
C ALA A 72 -7.06 -8.98 1.85
N LEU A 73 -7.04 -8.26 0.72
CA LEU A 73 -5.88 -7.46 0.31
C LEU A 73 -5.63 -6.27 1.23
N TYR A 74 -6.70 -5.65 1.72
CA TYR A 74 -6.62 -4.58 2.71
C TYR A 74 -5.97 -5.06 4.01
N ALA A 75 -6.44 -6.19 4.55
CA ALA A 75 -5.87 -6.79 5.75
C ALA A 75 -4.39 -7.14 5.57
N ALA A 76 -4.01 -7.68 4.41
CA ALA A 76 -2.63 -8.00 4.08
C ALA A 76 -1.73 -6.74 3.99
N ALA A 77 -2.22 -5.68 3.36
CA ALA A 77 -1.50 -4.40 3.26
C ALA A 77 -1.31 -3.75 4.65
N LEU A 78 -2.35 -3.75 5.49
CA LEU A 78 -2.27 -3.25 6.86
C LEU A 78 -1.22 -4.03 7.67
N ALA A 79 -1.27 -5.36 7.64
CA ALA A 79 -0.33 -6.21 8.37
C ALA A 79 1.12 -5.95 7.94
N ALA A 80 1.37 -5.78 6.64
CA ALA A 80 2.71 -5.49 6.13
C ALA A 80 3.24 -4.13 6.61
N VAL A 81 2.40 -3.09 6.57
CA VAL A 81 2.74 -1.75 7.09
C VAL A 81 3.09 -1.80 8.57
N CYS A 82 2.28 -2.50 9.38
CA CYS A 82 2.53 -2.67 10.82
C CYS A 82 3.86 -3.39 11.09
N LEU A 83 4.10 -4.52 10.43
CA LEU A 83 5.33 -5.31 10.59
C LEU A 83 6.58 -4.51 10.20
N TRP A 84 6.49 -3.67 9.16
CA TRP A 84 7.61 -2.81 8.80
C TRP A 84 7.87 -1.72 9.86
N GLY A 85 6.82 -1.14 10.44
CA GLY A 85 6.94 -0.19 11.56
C GLY A 85 7.58 -0.82 12.80
N GLU A 86 7.17 -2.04 13.15
CA GLU A 86 7.73 -2.82 14.27
C GLU A 86 9.21 -3.16 14.05
N ALA A 87 9.59 -3.61 12.84
CA ALA A 87 10.97 -3.95 12.50
C ALA A 87 11.94 -2.75 12.50
N ARG A 88 11.44 -1.53 12.72
CA ARG A 88 12.18 -0.27 12.70
C ARG A 88 12.01 0.57 13.97
N SER A 89 11.22 0.10 14.94
CA SER A 89 11.09 0.67 16.29
C SER A 89 12.14 0.09 17.24
#